data_AF-A0A117NBA6-F1
#
_entry.id   AF-A0A117NBA6-F1
#
_cell.length_a   1.000
_cell.length_b   1.000
_cell.length_c   1.000
_cell.angle_alpha   90.00
_cell.angle_beta   90.00
_cell.angle_gamma   90.00
#
_symmetry.space_group_name_H-M   'P 1'
#
loop_
_entity.id
_entity.type
_entity.pdbx_description
1 polymer ?
#
loop_
_entity_poly.entity_id
_entity_poly.type
_entity_poly.pdbx_seq_one_letter_code
_entity_poly.pdbx_strand_id
1 'polypeptide(L)'
;MSFDRTQVPRWRPGYRFQFEPAQDAHVLLYPEGMIKLNDSAAAIGGLIDGQRDVAAIIAVLDERFPGVPELGDDVEQFMEVARAEHWLLLG
;
A
#
# COMPACT_ATOMS: atom_id res chain seq x y z
N MET A 1 14.71 -4.89 -13.32
CA MET A 1 13.77 -4.02 -14.06
C MET A 1 13.40 -2.92 -13.09
N SER A 2 13.48 -1.65 -13.49
CA SER A 2 13.05 -0.56 -12.60
C SER A 2 11.52 -0.58 -12.52
N PHE A 3 10.95 -0.53 -11.31
CA PHE A 3 9.50 -0.36 -11.14
C PHE A 3 9.11 1.06 -11.60
N ASP A 4 7.97 1.20 -12.26
CA ASP A 4 7.49 2.51 -12.71
C ASP A 4 6.77 3.21 -11.55
N ARG A 5 7.46 4.18 -10.93
CA ARG A 5 6.92 4.90 -9.76
C ARG A 5 5.88 5.97 -10.14
N THR A 6 5.60 6.17 -11.43
CA THR A 6 4.60 7.16 -11.90
C THR A 6 3.18 6.58 -11.98
N GLN A 7 3.03 5.27 -11.73
CA GLN A 7 1.74 4.62 -11.67
C GLN A 7 0.95 5.05 -10.43
N VAL A 8 -0.36 5.20 -10.59
CA VAL A 8 -1.29 5.55 -9.51
C VAL A 8 -1.95 4.27 -8.98
N PRO A 9 -1.58 3.80 -7.78
CA PRO A 9 -2.22 2.65 -7.16
C PRO A 9 -3.66 2.95 -6.74
N ARG A 10 -4.54 1.98 -6.98
CA ARG A 10 -5.95 2.01 -6.58
C ARG A 10 -6.35 0.66 -6.01
N TRP A 11 -6.95 0.64 -4.82
CA TRP A 11 -7.61 -0.56 -4.33
C TRP A 11 -8.64 -1.04 -5.33
N ARG A 12 -8.69 -2.36 -5.56
CA ARG A 12 -9.67 -2.92 -6.48
C ARG A 12 -11.09 -2.71 -5.96
N PRO A 13 -12.09 -2.60 -6.86
CA PRO A 13 -13.49 -2.59 -6.45
C PRO A 13 -13.82 -3.80 -5.57
N GLY A 14 -14.48 -3.57 -4.43
CA GLY A 14 -14.79 -4.61 -3.44
C GLY A 14 -13.70 -4.83 -2.39
N TYR A 15 -12.51 -4.27 -2.57
CA TYR A 15 -11.47 -4.23 -1.55
C TYR A 15 -11.61 -2.96 -0.71
N ARG A 16 -11.46 -3.09 0.61
CA ARG A 16 -11.54 -1.97 1.55
C ARG A 16 -10.39 -2.04 2.54
N PHE A 17 -9.54 -1.02 2.51
CA PHE A 17 -8.56 -0.78 3.56
C PHE A 17 -9.24 -0.12 4.76
N GLN A 18 -9.10 -0.68 5.95
CA GLN A 18 -9.63 -0.11 7.19
C GLN A 18 -8.79 -0.50 8.40
N PHE A 19 -8.97 0.22 9.51
CA PHE A 19 -8.46 -0.21 10.81
C PHE A 19 -9.46 -1.14 11.49
N GLU A 20 -8.99 -2.28 12.01
CA GLU A 20 -9.80 -3.27 12.70
C GLU A 20 -9.49 -3.26 14.21
N PRO A 21 -10.33 -2.63 15.05
CA PRO A 21 -10.06 -2.46 16.47
C PRO A 21 -10.01 -3.78 17.25
N ALA A 22 -10.70 -4.83 16.78
CA ALA A 22 -10.63 -6.14 17.40
C ALA A 22 -9.24 -6.81 17.29
N GLN A 23 -8.43 -6.39 16.30
CA GLN A 23 -7.08 -6.92 16.07
C GLN A 23 -5.97 -5.89 16.30
N ASP A 24 -6.37 -4.66 16.65
CA ASP A 24 -5.50 -3.49 16.81
C ASP A 24 -4.55 -3.30 15.61
N ALA A 25 -5.09 -3.45 14.39
CA ALA A 25 -4.27 -3.43 13.17
C ALA A 25 -5.05 -2.97 11.94
N HIS A 26 -4.32 -2.52 10.91
CA HIS A 26 -4.92 -2.27 9.61
C HIS A 26 -5.11 -3.57 8.84
N VAL A 27 -6.26 -3.67 8.18
CA VAL A 27 -6.67 -4.82 7.40
C VAL A 27 -7.13 -4.39 6.01
N LEU A 28 -6.97 -5.29 5.06
CA LEU A 28 -7.59 -5.21 3.75
C LEU A 28 -8.71 -6.23 3.68
N LEU A 29 -9.95 -5.75 3.66
CA LEU A 29 -11.15 -6.57 3.51
C LEU A 29 -11.45 -6.82 2.03
N TYR A 30 -11.92 -8.02 1.71
CA TYR A 30 -12.39 -8.42 0.39
C TYR A 30 -13.50 -9.48 0.54
N PRO A 31 -14.28 -9.82 -0.51
CA PRO A 31 -15.51 -10.60 -0.35
C PRO A 31 -15.31 -11.98 0.31
N GLU A 32 -14.18 -12.64 0.04
CA GLU A 32 -13.85 -13.95 0.62
C GLU A 32 -13.12 -13.89 1.97
N GLY A 33 -12.72 -12.72 2.49
CA GLY A 33 -11.97 -12.66 3.75
C GLY A 33 -11.33 -11.32 4.11
N MET A 34 -10.24 -11.40 4.88
CA MET A 34 -9.46 -10.26 5.32
C MET A 34 -7.98 -10.60 5.36
N ILE A 35 -7.13 -9.65 5.01
CA ILE A 35 -5.67 -9.72 5.18
C ILE A 35 -5.27 -8.75 6.27
N LYS A 36 -4.56 -9.23 7.28
CA LYS A 36 -3.90 -8.38 8.28
C LYS A 36 -2.60 -7.85 7.69
N LEU A 37 -2.44 -6.53 7.65
CA LEU A 37 -1.23 -5.87 7.18
C LEU A 37 -0.26 -5.66 8.35
N ASN A 38 1.04 -5.71 8.07
CA ASN A 38 2.06 -5.26 9.02
C ASN A 38 2.11 -3.71 9.04
N ASP A 39 2.89 -3.14 9.96
CA ASP A 39 2.98 -1.68 10.12
C ASP A 39 3.44 -0.96 8.85
N SER A 40 4.43 -1.50 8.14
CA SER A 40 4.92 -0.93 6.88
C SER A 40 3.83 -0.94 5.80
N ALA A 41 3.19 -2.09 5.56
CA ALA A 41 2.11 -2.22 4.58
C ALA A 41 0.87 -1.40 4.96
N ALA A 42 0.59 -1.23 6.25
CA ALA A 42 -0.46 -0.35 6.75
C ALA A 42 -0.16 1.12 6.45
N ALA A 43 1.09 1.57 6.69
CA ALA A 43 1.52 2.92 6.39
C ALA A 43 1.42 3.23 4.88
N ILE A 44 1.85 2.29 4.03
CA ILE A 44 1.75 2.40 2.57
C ILE A 44 0.28 2.40 2.14
N GLY A 45 -0.50 1.42 2.60
CA GLY A 45 -1.90 1.23 2.24
C GLY A 45 -2.79 2.41 2.62
N GLY A 46 -2.48 3.09 3.73
CA GLY A 46 -3.18 4.30 4.17
C GLY A 46 -2.96 5.52 3.27
N LEU A 47 -2.01 5.47 2.33
CA LEU A 47 -1.75 6.52 1.35
C LEU A 47 -2.34 6.22 -0.03
N ILE A 48 -2.85 5.01 -0.24
CA ILE A 48 -3.47 4.60 -1.51
C ILE A 48 -4.90 5.14 -1.55
N ASP A 49 -5.08 6.25 -2.26
CA ASP A 49 -6.37 6.93 -2.48
C ASP A 49 -6.80 6.95 -3.95
N GLY A 50 -5.97 6.42 -4.84
CA GLY A 50 -6.22 6.44 -6.28
C GLY A 50 -5.92 7.75 -7.00
N GLN A 51 -5.25 8.69 -6.36
CA GLN A 51 -4.83 9.96 -6.95
C GLN A 51 -3.31 10.12 -6.91
N ARG A 52 -2.68 9.71 -5.81
CA ARG A 52 -1.21 9.77 -5.66
C ARG A 52 -0.53 8.65 -6.43
N ASP A 53 0.53 8.99 -7.15
CA ASP A 53 1.45 8.00 -7.71
C ASP A 53 2.37 7.41 -6.63
N VAL A 54 3.07 6.32 -6.99
CA VAL A 54 3.98 5.62 -6.06
C VAL A 54 5.13 6.53 -5.60
N ALA A 55 5.65 7.42 -6.45
CA ALA A 55 6.71 8.35 -6.05
C ALA A 55 6.22 9.35 -4.99
N ALA A 56 5.00 9.85 -5.11
CA ALA A 56 4.37 10.72 -4.13
C ALA A 56 4.10 9.98 -2.81
N ILE A 57 3.71 8.70 -2.86
CA ILE A 57 3.57 7.86 -1.66
C ILE A 57 4.92 7.71 -0.95
N ILE A 58 6.00 7.42 -1.68
CA ILE A 58 7.36 7.31 -1.14
C ILE A 58 7.77 8.63 -0.47
N ALA A 59 7.57 9.77 -1.13
CA ALA A 59 7.92 11.08 -0.57
C ALA A 59 7.19 11.36 0.76
N VAL A 60 5.88 11.08 0.82
CA VAL A 60 5.09 11.27 2.05
C VAL A 60 5.55 10.34 3.17
N LEU A 61 5.96 9.12 2.84
CA LEU A 61 6.47 8.16 3.83
C LEU A 61 7.87 8.54 4.31
N ASP A 62 8.75 9.04 3.43
CA ASP A 62 10.08 9.54 3.78
C ASP A 62 9.98 10.72 4.77
N GLU A 63 9.04 11.65 4.55
CA GLU A 63 8.78 12.76 5.48
C GLU A 63 8.26 12.29 6.84
N ARG A 64 7.45 11.22 6.87
CA ARG A 64 6.89 10.66 8.12
C ARG A 64 7.88 9.80 8.89
N PHE A 65 8.77 9.11 8.18
CA PHE A 65 9.74 8.17 8.71
C PHE A 65 11.15 8.52 8.20
N PRO A 66 11.70 9.67 8.61
CA PRO A 66 12.99 10.11 8.12
C PRO A 66 14.11 9.14 8.51
N GLY A 67 14.93 8.77 7.54
CA GLY A 67 16.10 7.91 7.76
C GLY A 67 15.81 6.40 7.76
N VAL A 68 14.62 5.97 7.33
CA VAL A 68 14.37 4.56 7.03
C VAL A 68 15.11 4.19 5.74
N PRO A 69 16.13 3.30 5.81
CA PRO A 69 16.80 2.83 4.60
C PRO A 69 15.82 2.00 3.76
N GLU A 70 16.00 2.01 2.45
CA GLU A 70 15.27 1.12 1.52
C GLU A 70 13.74 1.32 1.49
N LEU A 71 13.22 2.41 2.07
CA LEU A 71 11.79 2.72 2.08
C LEU A 71 11.16 2.74 0.68
N GLY A 72 11.92 3.17 -0.33
CA GLY A 72 11.49 3.10 -1.73
C GLY A 72 11.26 1.66 -2.21
N ASP A 73 12.21 0.77 -1.92
CA ASP A 73 12.15 -0.66 -2.27
C ASP A 73 11.01 -1.36 -1.53
N ASP A 74 10.78 -1.05 -0.25
CA ASP A 74 9.64 -1.57 0.52
C ASP A 74 8.30 -1.20 -0.12
N VAL A 75 8.16 0.05 -0.57
CA VAL A 75 6.96 0.52 -1.26
C VAL A 75 6.80 -0.20 -2.60
N GLU A 76 7.87 -0.32 -3.39
CA GLU A 76 7.84 -1.02 -4.67
C GLU A 76 7.45 -2.49 -4.50
N GLN A 77 8.09 -3.18 -3.55
CA GLN A 77 7.77 -4.57 -3.22
C GLN A 77 6.32 -4.74 -2.78
N PHE A 78 5.79 -3.81 -1.96
CA PHE A 78 4.39 -3.82 -1.59
C PHE A 78 3.48 -3.71 -2.82
N MET A 79 3.77 -2.78 -3.74
CA MET A 79 2.97 -2.60 -4.96
C MET A 79 3.02 -3.85 -5.86
N GLU A 80 4.18 -4.48 -5.98
CA GLU A 80 4.33 -5.71 -6.76
C GLU A 80 3.55 -6.87 -6.18
N VAL A 81 3.67 -7.11 -4.86
CA VAL A 81 2.93 -8.16 -4.16
C VAL A 81 1.43 -7.89 -4.22
N ALA A 82 0.99 -6.68 -3.91
CA ALA A 82 -0.42 -6.32 -3.93
C ALA A 82 -1.01 -6.37 -5.35
N ARG A 83 -0.22 -6.11 -6.40
CA ARG A 83 -0.64 -6.33 -7.78
C ARG A 83 -0.72 -7.81 -8.12
N ALA A 84 0.29 -8.60 -7.75
CA ALA A 84 0.36 -10.04 -8.03
C ALA A 84 -0.77 -10.83 -7.35
N GLU A 85 -1.15 -10.43 -6.14
CA GLU A 85 -2.28 -10.99 -5.40
C GLU A 85 -3.63 -10.38 -5.82
N HIS A 86 -3.63 -9.50 -6.83
CA HIS A 86 -4.80 -8.79 -7.32
C HIS A 86 -5.56 -8.05 -6.20
N TRP A 87 -4.88 -7.30 -5.34
CA TRP A 87 -5.49 -6.44 -4.32
C TRP A 87 -5.72 -5.01 -4.83
N LEU A 88 -4.81 -4.55 -5.68
CA LEU A 88 -4.84 -3.21 -6.27
C LEU A 88 -4.62 -3.25 -7.78
N LEU A 89 -4.91 -2.12 -8.42
CA LEU A 89 -4.60 -1.82 -9.81
C LEU A 89 -3.54 -0.72 -9.83
N LEU A 90 -2.61 -0.80 -10.78
CA LEU A 90 -1.65 0.25 -11.10
C LEU A 90 -1.98 0.79 -12.49
N GLY A 91 -2.16 2.11 -12.62
CA GLY A 91 -2.51 2.74 -13.90
C GLY A 91 -2.34 4.24 -13.91
#